data_AF-H0Q3Q0-F1
#
_entry.id   AF-H0Q3Q0-F1
#
_cell.length_a   1.000
_cell.length_b   1.000
_cell.length_c   1.000
_cell.angle_alpha   90.00
_cell.angle_beta   90.00
_cell.angle_gamma   90.00
#
_symmetry.space_group_name_H-M   'P 1'
#
loop_
_entity.id
_entity.type
_entity.pdbx_description
1 polymer ?
#
loop_
_entity_poly.entity_id
_entity_poly.type
_entity_poly.pdbx_seq_one_letter_code
_entity_poly.pdbx_strand_id
1 'polypeptide(L)'
;MNGPLPLAARIQLPRHYRVEHADAESRAAALHLRRAVFCDEQGLFIGDDRDAIDDHAMLLVARPVLDDADFGPVVGTVRIHRIAPRVWQGSRLAVAAEFRRVGAIGGALIQLAVRSANTLGCDHFIAQVQAPNVPFFRRLHWKSVEAITLHGQPHWLMEADLAHYPPFAHGTAMRVEVRRGV
;
A
#
# COMPACT_ATOMS: atom_id res chain seq x y z
N MET A 1 3.33 7.28 21.48
CA MET A 1 2.08 6.80 22.14
C MET A 1 0.95 6.77 21.11
N ASN A 2 0.73 5.64 20.44
CA ASN A 2 -0.36 5.48 19.47
C ASN A 2 -1.56 4.83 20.16
N GLY A 3 -2.25 5.55 21.05
CA GLY A 3 -3.53 5.11 21.65
C GLY A 3 -4.68 5.17 20.64
N PRO A 4 -5.77 4.38 20.78
CA PRO A 4 -6.97 4.44 19.93
C PRO A 4 -7.40 5.89 19.70
N LEU A 5 -7.69 6.26 18.45
CA LEU A 5 -8.39 7.53 18.21
C LEU A 5 -9.71 7.46 18.99
N PRO A 6 -10.09 8.51 19.72
CA PRO A 6 -11.38 8.54 20.40
C PRO A 6 -12.51 8.26 19.39
N LEU A 7 -13.57 7.61 19.84
CA LEU A 7 -14.68 7.17 18.98
C LEU A 7 -15.24 8.32 18.12
N ALA A 8 -15.32 9.53 18.69
CA ALA A 8 -15.72 10.75 18.00
C ALA A 8 -14.84 11.09 16.77
N ALA A 9 -13.51 10.97 16.89
CA ALA A 9 -12.59 11.21 15.78
C ALA A 9 -12.71 10.10 14.70
N ARG A 10 -13.01 8.85 15.10
CA ARG A 10 -13.23 7.75 14.15
C ARG A 10 -14.53 7.90 13.34
N ILE A 11 -15.54 8.55 13.93
CA ILE A 11 -16.80 8.93 13.27
C ILE A 11 -16.57 10.01 12.22
N GLN A 12 -15.63 10.93 12.46
CA GLN A 12 -15.29 12.02 11.53
C GLN A 12 -14.46 11.57 10.32
N LEU A 13 -13.80 10.41 10.38
CA LEU A 13 -13.05 9.92 9.22
C LEU A 13 -14.00 9.64 8.04
N PRO A 14 -13.55 9.85 6.79
CA PRO A 14 -14.32 9.49 5.60
C PRO A 14 -14.72 8.02 5.59
N ARG A 15 -15.88 7.70 5.01
CA ARG A 15 -16.40 6.32 4.95
C ARG A 15 -16.11 5.65 3.62
N HIS A 16 -15.79 6.42 2.59
CA HIS A 16 -15.50 5.95 1.25
C HIS A 16 -14.08 6.37 0.88
N TYR A 17 -13.28 5.41 0.40
CA TYR A 17 -11.95 5.64 -0.13
C TYR A 17 -11.84 4.99 -1.49
N ARG A 18 -11.13 5.65 -2.40
CA ARG A 18 -10.70 5.07 -3.67
C ARG A 18 -9.22 4.77 -3.61
N VAL A 19 -8.84 3.61 -4.14
CA VAL A 19 -7.46 3.21 -4.33
C VAL A 19 -7.21 3.03 -5.82
N GLU A 20 -6.23 3.73 -6.36
CA GLU A 20 -5.93 3.78 -7.79
C GLU A 20 -4.44 4.07 -8.07
N HIS A 21 -4.05 4.04 -9.35
CA HIS A 21 -2.71 4.45 -9.78
C HIS A 21 -2.55 5.95 -9.63
N ALA A 22 -1.39 6.39 -9.14
CA ALA A 22 -1.11 7.79 -8.92
C ALA A 22 -0.99 8.54 -10.26
N ASP A 23 -1.68 9.67 -10.37
CA ASP A 23 -1.39 10.72 -11.34
C ASP A 23 -0.22 11.61 -10.87
N ALA A 24 0.10 12.65 -11.63
CA ALA A 24 1.23 13.54 -11.33
C ALA A 24 1.09 14.24 -9.96
N GLU A 25 -0.11 14.70 -9.61
CA GLU A 25 -0.39 15.42 -8.37
C GLU A 25 -0.31 14.48 -7.16
N SER A 26 -1.06 13.38 -7.21
CA SER A 26 -1.09 12.38 -6.13
C SER A 26 0.24 11.67 -5.96
N ARG A 27 1.08 11.57 -7.00
CA ARG A 27 2.46 11.08 -6.89
C ARG A 27 3.30 11.95 -5.96
N ALA A 28 3.21 13.27 -6.07
CA ALA A 28 3.94 14.17 -5.17
C ALA A 28 3.48 14.00 -3.71
N ALA A 29 2.16 13.93 -3.49
CA ALA A 29 1.57 13.71 -2.16
C ALA A 29 1.96 12.35 -1.56
N ALA A 30 2.00 11.30 -2.37
CA ALA A 30 2.42 9.96 -1.96
C ALA A 30 3.90 9.92 -1.53
N LEU A 31 4.78 10.62 -2.23
CA LEU A 31 6.20 10.70 -1.88
C LEU A 31 6.40 11.49 -0.58
N HIS A 32 5.61 12.55 -0.37
CA HIS A 32 5.59 13.24 0.92
C HIS A 32 5.13 12.33 2.07
N LEU A 33 4.07 11.55 1.86
CA LEU A 33 3.58 10.58 2.85
C LEU A 33 4.62 9.50 3.17
N ARG A 34 5.33 8.98 2.16
CA ARG A 34 6.41 8.00 2.37
C ARG A 34 7.54 8.57 3.23
N ARG A 35 8.00 9.78 2.94
CA ARG A 35 9.01 10.46 3.77
C ARG A 35 8.54 10.61 5.22
N ALA A 36 7.32 11.08 5.44
CA ALA A 36 6.75 11.23 6.78
C ALA A 36 6.72 9.90 7.56
N VAL A 37 6.39 8.79 6.90
CA VAL A 37 6.29 7.48 7.55
C VAL A 37 7.67 6.82 7.72
N PHE A 38 8.49 6.76 6.68
CA PHE A 38 9.73 5.98 6.71
C PHE A 38 10.93 6.76 7.27
N CYS A 39 10.99 8.07 7.05
CA CYS A 39 12.06 8.92 7.59
C CYS A 39 11.64 9.44 8.97
N ASP A 40 10.56 10.21 9.03
CA ASP A 40 10.25 11.00 10.23
C ASP A 40 9.69 10.13 11.37
N GLU A 41 8.80 9.18 11.06
CA GLU A 41 8.20 8.31 12.08
C GLU A 41 9.05 7.08 12.41
N GLN A 42 9.51 6.34 11.41
CA GLN A 42 10.22 5.07 11.62
C GLN A 42 11.75 5.21 11.72
N GLY A 43 12.32 6.32 11.25
CA GLY A 43 13.77 6.52 11.24
C GLY A 43 14.54 5.50 10.39
N LEU A 44 13.90 4.90 9.38
CA LEU A 44 14.55 3.89 8.51
C LEU A 44 15.47 4.54 7.47
N PHE A 45 15.18 5.77 7.08
CA PHE A 45 15.96 6.54 6.11
C PHE A 45 16.26 7.92 6.67
N ILE A 46 17.40 8.47 6.27
CA ILE A 46 17.84 9.81 6.65
C ILE A 46 17.46 10.76 5.51
N GLY A 47 16.58 11.72 5.80
CA GLY A 47 16.20 12.79 4.87
C GLY A 47 15.13 12.38 3.83
N ASP A 48 15.38 11.37 3.00
CA ASP A 48 14.46 10.91 1.95
C ASP A 48 14.54 9.38 1.79
N ASP A 49 13.40 8.74 1.52
CA ASP A 49 13.28 7.29 1.28
C ASP A 49 13.32 6.93 -0.22
N ARG A 50 13.42 7.93 -1.10
CA ARG A 50 13.51 7.75 -2.55
C ARG A 50 14.76 6.98 -2.97
N ASP A 51 14.61 6.18 -4.02
CA ASP A 51 15.69 5.45 -4.68
C ASP A 51 15.46 5.34 -6.20
N ALA A 52 16.41 4.76 -6.94
CA ALA A 52 16.36 4.65 -8.40
C ALA A 52 15.16 3.83 -8.94
N ILE A 53 14.46 3.07 -8.09
CA ILE A 53 13.25 2.34 -8.50
C ILE A 53 12.08 3.31 -8.70
N ASP A 54 12.08 4.46 -8.01
CA ASP A 54 10.99 5.43 -8.11
C ASP A 54 10.84 6.05 -9.51
N ASP A 55 11.88 5.96 -10.35
CA ASP A 55 11.88 6.47 -11.72
C ASP A 55 11.02 5.62 -12.67
N HIS A 56 10.79 4.34 -12.34
CA HIS A 56 10.06 3.42 -13.21
C HIS A 56 8.99 2.59 -12.47
N ALA A 57 8.87 2.74 -11.15
CA ALA A 57 7.81 2.09 -10.37
C ALA A 57 6.44 2.71 -10.61
N MET A 58 5.41 1.87 -10.53
CA MET A 58 4.03 2.31 -10.48
C MET A 58 3.67 2.63 -9.03
N LEU A 59 3.28 3.88 -8.77
CA LEU A 59 2.84 4.33 -7.46
C LEU A 59 1.32 4.22 -7.37
N LEU A 60 0.82 3.66 -6.28
CA LEU A 60 -0.60 3.50 -6.01
C LEU A 60 -0.96 4.36 -4.80
N VAL A 61 -2.15 4.96 -4.82
CA VAL A 61 -2.61 5.88 -3.77
C VAL A 61 -3.99 5.52 -3.30
N ALA A 62 -4.24 5.75 -2.02
CA ALA A 62 -5.56 5.72 -1.40
C ALA A 62 -5.96 7.15 -1.03
N ARG A 63 -7.12 7.60 -1.52
CA ARG A 63 -7.69 8.91 -1.22
C ARG A 63 -9.11 8.76 -0.68
N PRO A 64 -9.53 9.55 0.32
CA PRO A 64 -10.92 9.68 0.66
C PRO A 64 -11.73 10.18 -0.54
N VAL A 65 -12.91 9.62 -0.74
CA VAL A 65 -13.93 10.20 -1.63
C VAL A 65 -14.79 11.13 -0.79
N LEU A 66 -14.84 12.41 -1.18
CA LEU A 66 -15.63 13.45 -0.53
C LEU A 66 -16.98 13.61 -1.24
N ASP A 67 -17.86 14.40 -0.65
CA ASP A 67 -19.12 14.78 -1.30
C ASP A 67 -18.81 15.49 -2.63
N ASP A 68 -19.68 15.31 -3.64
CA ASP A 68 -19.48 15.77 -5.04
C ASP A 68 -18.37 15.08 -5.86
N ALA A 69 -17.91 13.90 -5.43
CA ALA A 69 -16.88 13.09 -6.11
C ALA A 69 -15.50 13.77 -6.22
N ASP A 70 -15.24 14.76 -5.37
CA ASP A 70 -13.91 15.28 -5.11
C ASP A 70 -13.11 14.30 -4.24
N PHE A 71 -11.78 14.46 -4.23
CA PHE A 71 -10.88 13.57 -3.50
C PHE A 71 -10.14 14.32 -2.40
N GLY A 72 -10.18 13.75 -1.20
CA GLY A 72 -9.33 14.16 -0.09
C GLY A 72 -7.84 13.92 -0.36
N PRO A 73 -6.96 14.24 0.61
CA PRO A 73 -5.53 14.03 0.47
C PRO A 73 -5.17 12.55 0.32
N VAL A 74 -3.95 12.26 -0.16
CA VAL A 74 -3.42 10.89 -0.14
C VAL A 74 -3.21 10.45 1.30
N VAL A 75 -3.93 9.40 1.71
CA VAL A 75 -3.88 8.84 3.08
C VAL A 75 -3.15 7.50 3.15
N GLY A 76 -2.81 6.92 2.00
CA GLY A 76 -2.02 5.72 1.91
C GLY A 76 -1.39 5.56 0.52
N THR A 77 -0.25 4.88 0.46
CA THR A 77 0.44 4.59 -0.79
C THR A 77 1.22 3.29 -0.72
N VAL A 78 1.46 2.69 -1.88
CA VAL A 78 2.40 1.58 -2.10
C VAL A 78 2.97 1.71 -3.49
N ARG A 79 4.20 1.25 -3.71
CA ARG A 79 4.79 1.16 -5.06
C ARG A 79 4.94 -0.29 -5.50
N ILE A 80 4.74 -0.55 -6.78
CA ILE A 80 5.00 -1.83 -7.44
C ILE A 80 5.94 -1.65 -8.62
N HIS A 81 6.81 -2.63 -8.86
CA HIS A 81 7.75 -2.62 -9.98
C HIS A 81 8.10 -4.05 -10.38
N ARG A 82 8.60 -4.23 -11.61
CA ARG A 82 9.17 -5.51 -12.07
C ARG A 82 10.61 -5.60 -11.63
N ILE A 83 10.99 -6.76 -11.10
CA ILE A 83 12.39 -7.07 -10.75
C ILE A 83 13.00 -8.12 -11.68
N ALA A 84 12.16 -8.87 -12.40
CA ALA A 84 12.54 -9.79 -13.45
C ALA A 84 11.34 -9.98 -14.41
N PRO A 85 11.49 -10.65 -15.57
CA PRO A 85 10.35 -11.00 -16.42
C PRO A 85 9.29 -11.74 -15.60
N ARG A 86 8.05 -11.23 -15.62
CA ARG A 86 6.89 -11.79 -14.92
C ARG A 86 7.02 -11.86 -13.38
N VAL A 87 8.07 -11.28 -12.79
CA VAL A 87 8.24 -11.18 -11.32
C VAL A 87 8.12 -9.73 -10.87
N TRP A 88 7.18 -9.49 -9.95
CA TRP A 88 6.85 -8.17 -9.45
C TRP A 88 7.09 -8.08 -7.94
N GLN A 89 7.43 -6.87 -7.49
CA GLN A 89 7.65 -6.59 -6.08
C GLN A 89 6.83 -5.39 -5.62
N GLY A 90 6.09 -5.58 -4.53
CA GLY A 90 5.49 -4.50 -3.75
C GLY A 90 6.47 -3.96 -2.71
N SER A 91 6.54 -2.65 -2.55
CA SER A 91 7.40 -1.99 -1.55
C SER A 91 6.84 -0.64 -1.12
N ARG A 92 7.42 -0.06 -0.05
CA ARG A 92 7.07 1.28 0.45
C ARG A 92 5.58 1.46 0.80
N LEU A 93 4.95 0.41 1.34
CA LEU A 93 3.57 0.50 1.85
C LEU A 93 3.53 1.44 3.06
N ALA A 94 2.90 2.59 2.90
CA ALA A 94 2.74 3.62 3.92
C ALA A 94 1.27 4.02 4.04
N VAL A 95 0.78 4.14 5.27
CA VAL A 95 -0.56 4.64 5.59
C VAL A 95 -0.43 5.68 6.68
N ALA A 96 -1.08 6.84 6.51
CA ALA A 96 -1.11 7.90 7.51
C ALA A 96 -1.65 7.35 8.85
N ALA A 97 -1.05 7.76 9.97
CA ALA A 97 -1.28 7.15 11.28
C ALA A 97 -2.77 7.09 11.68
N GLU A 98 -3.51 8.15 11.36
CA GLU A 98 -4.95 8.31 11.63
C GLU A 98 -5.81 7.27 10.91
N PHE A 99 -5.32 6.77 9.77
CA PHE A 99 -6.03 5.87 8.87
C PHE A 99 -5.63 4.40 9.04
N ARG A 100 -4.56 4.09 9.79
CA ARG A 100 -4.10 2.70 10.01
C ARG A 100 -5.14 1.82 10.69
N ARG A 101 -5.94 2.41 11.59
CA ARG A 101 -7.02 1.71 12.31
C ARG A 101 -8.27 1.47 11.50
N VAL A 102 -8.35 2.04 10.30
CA VAL A 102 -9.40 1.66 9.34
C VAL A 102 -9.18 0.23 8.88
N GLY A 103 -7.94 -0.30 8.89
CA GLY A 103 -7.58 -1.67 8.50
C GLY A 103 -7.74 -1.97 7.01
N ALA A 104 -8.79 -1.41 6.40
CA ALA A 104 -9.17 -1.61 5.01
C ALA A 104 -8.25 -0.90 4.01
N ILE A 105 -7.63 0.24 4.38
CA ILE A 105 -6.79 1.01 3.44
C ILE A 105 -5.52 0.23 3.05
N GLY A 106 -4.77 -0.30 4.04
CA GLY A 106 -3.59 -1.11 3.76
C GLY A 106 -3.92 -2.36 2.96
N GLY A 107 -5.04 -3.04 3.28
CA GLY A 107 -5.50 -4.21 2.56
C GLY A 107 -5.89 -3.89 1.12
N ALA A 108 -6.59 -2.77 0.89
CA ALA A 108 -6.99 -2.33 -0.45
C ALA A 108 -5.80 -1.89 -1.32
N LEU A 109 -4.77 -1.26 -0.73
CA LEU A 109 -3.51 -0.97 -1.42
C LEU A 109 -2.81 -2.26 -1.86
N ILE A 110 -2.73 -3.26 -0.98
CA ILE A 110 -2.18 -4.59 -1.31
C ILE A 110 -3.02 -5.26 -2.40
N GLN A 111 -4.35 -5.20 -2.30
CA GLN A 111 -5.25 -5.77 -3.29
C GLN A 111 -5.04 -5.13 -4.66
N LEU A 112 -4.98 -3.80 -4.76
CA LEU A 112 -4.71 -3.12 -6.03
C LEU A 112 -3.31 -3.46 -6.55
N ALA A 113 -2.31 -3.52 -5.67
CA ALA A 113 -0.92 -3.83 -6.03
C ALA A 113 -0.80 -5.20 -6.72
N VAL A 114 -1.30 -6.25 -6.07
CA VAL A 114 -1.19 -7.62 -6.61
C VAL A 114 -2.04 -7.76 -7.87
N ARG A 115 -3.28 -7.26 -7.88
CA ARG A 115 -4.17 -7.37 -9.05
C ARG A 115 -3.66 -6.58 -10.25
N SER A 116 -3.05 -5.41 -10.04
CA SER A 116 -2.43 -4.63 -11.11
C SER A 116 -1.30 -5.42 -11.76
N ALA A 117 -0.38 -5.96 -10.95
CA ALA A 117 0.70 -6.79 -11.47
C ALA A 117 0.18 -8.05 -12.18
N ASN A 118 -0.83 -8.73 -11.61
CA ASN A 118 -1.45 -9.91 -12.23
C ASN A 118 -2.03 -9.59 -13.61
N THR A 119 -2.73 -8.44 -13.73
CA THR A 119 -3.25 -7.94 -15.01
C THR A 119 -2.15 -7.66 -16.03
N LEU A 120 -0.95 -7.34 -15.56
CA LEU A 120 0.22 -7.03 -16.37
C LEU A 120 1.14 -8.24 -16.60
N GLY A 121 0.66 -9.47 -16.34
CA GLY A 121 1.37 -10.72 -16.61
C GLY A 121 2.37 -11.13 -15.53
N CYS A 122 1.95 -11.09 -14.27
CA CYS A 122 2.74 -11.52 -13.13
C CYS A 122 2.56 -13.02 -12.85
N ASP A 123 3.67 -13.74 -12.63
CA ASP A 123 3.68 -15.12 -12.11
C ASP A 123 4.03 -15.15 -10.61
N HIS A 124 4.85 -14.21 -10.15
CA HIS A 124 5.30 -14.11 -8.76
C HIS A 124 5.22 -12.67 -8.29
N PHE A 125 4.43 -12.43 -7.24
CA PHE A 125 4.35 -11.13 -6.57
C PHE A 125 4.89 -11.24 -5.14
N ILE A 126 6.01 -10.56 -4.89
CA ILE A 126 6.72 -10.64 -3.61
C ILE A 126 6.77 -9.29 -2.89
N ALA A 127 7.08 -9.33 -1.59
CA ALA A 127 7.35 -8.15 -0.79
C ALA A 127 8.32 -8.49 0.35
N GLN A 128 9.16 -7.51 0.72
CA GLN A 128 9.97 -7.56 1.93
C GLN A 128 9.19 -6.88 3.06
N VAL A 129 8.66 -7.67 3.97
CA VAL A 129 7.70 -7.24 4.99
C VAL A 129 8.38 -7.19 6.36
N GLN A 130 8.32 -6.05 7.04
CA GLN A 130 8.79 -5.94 8.42
C GLN A 130 8.11 -6.97 9.33
N ALA A 131 8.86 -7.62 10.22
CA ALA A 131 8.35 -8.71 11.06
C ALA A 131 7.02 -8.40 11.80
N PRO A 132 6.80 -7.19 12.36
CA PRO A 132 5.52 -6.83 12.99
C PRO A 132 4.30 -6.88 12.05
N ASN A 133 4.50 -6.73 10.75
CA ASN A 133 3.42 -6.70 9.75
C ASN A 133 3.11 -8.08 9.16
N VAL A 134 3.91 -9.12 9.43
CA VAL A 134 3.69 -10.47 8.90
C VAL A 134 2.29 -11.04 9.21
N PRO A 135 1.74 -10.92 10.44
CA PRO A 135 0.38 -11.41 10.71
C PRO A 135 -0.69 -10.73 9.86
N PHE A 136 -0.51 -9.45 9.53
CA PHE A 136 -1.41 -8.72 8.64
C PHE A 136 -1.37 -9.26 7.22
N PHE A 137 -0.18 -9.48 6.66
CA PHE A 137 -0.01 -10.07 5.32
C PHE A 137 -0.55 -11.51 5.25
N ARG A 138 -0.37 -12.33 6.29
CA ARG A 138 -0.92 -13.69 6.33
C ARG A 138 -2.46 -13.72 6.23
N ARG A 139 -3.15 -12.79 6.89
CA ARG A 139 -4.62 -12.64 6.76
C ARG A 139 -5.06 -12.23 5.35
N LEU A 140 -4.14 -11.72 4.54
CA LEU A 140 -4.36 -11.33 3.16
C LEU A 140 -3.91 -12.43 2.18
N HIS A 141 -3.76 -13.68 2.61
CA HIS A 141 -3.34 -14.79 1.75
C HIS A 141 -1.92 -14.63 1.20
N TRP A 142 -1.01 -14.13 2.03
CA TRP A 142 0.43 -14.15 1.75
C TRP A 142 1.14 -15.21 2.58
N LYS A 143 2.11 -15.89 1.97
CA LYS A 143 2.98 -16.86 2.64
C LYS A 143 4.34 -16.25 2.95
N SER A 144 4.91 -16.63 4.10
CA SER A 144 6.30 -16.33 4.44
C SER A 144 7.22 -17.28 3.69
N VAL A 145 8.24 -16.76 3.03
CA VAL A 145 9.22 -17.55 2.25
C VAL A 145 10.53 -17.66 3.01
N GLU A 146 11.11 -16.53 3.42
CA GLU A 146 12.43 -16.48 4.04
C GLU A 146 12.51 -15.34 5.06
N ALA A 147 13.17 -15.58 6.20
CA ALA A 147 13.49 -14.54 7.17
C ALA A 147 14.75 -13.79 6.71
N ILE A 148 14.70 -12.46 6.68
CA ILE A 148 15.77 -11.60 6.20
C ILE A 148 15.97 -10.40 7.14
N THR A 149 17.11 -9.72 7.05
CA THR A 149 17.39 -8.50 7.81
C THR A 149 17.67 -7.35 6.86
N LEU A 150 16.95 -6.23 7.02
CA LEU A 150 17.11 -5.03 6.20
C LEU A 150 17.19 -3.81 7.10
N HIS A 151 18.15 -2.93 6.85
CA HIS A 151 18.39 -1.73 7.68
C HIS A 151 18.49 -2.04 9.19
N GLY A 152 19.08 -3.19 9.55
CA GLY A 152 19.18 -3.65 10.93
C GLY A 152 17.87 -4.13 11.56
N GLN A 153 16.79 -4.20 10.80
CA GLN A 153 15.46 -4.58 11.27
C GLN A 153 15.05 -5.97 10.73
N PRO A 154 14.37 -6.79 11.54
CA PRO A 154 13.89 -8.10 11.09
C PRO A 154 12.74 -7.96 10.08
N HIS A 155 12.87 -8.67 8.98
CA HIS A 155 11.94 -8.70 7.86
C HIS A 155 11.69 -10.15 7.41
N TRP A 156 10.68 -10.32 6.57
CA TRP A 156 10.38 -11.55 5.87
C TRP A 156 10.18 -11.27 4.39
N LEU A 157 10.82 -12.05 3.54
CA LEU A 157 10.39 -12.21 2.17
C LEU A 157 9.05 -12.95 2.20
N MET A 158 8.02 -12.34 1.62
CA MET A 158 6.68 -12.90 1.52
C MET A 158 6.20 -12.88 0.08
N GLU A 159 5.34 -13.85 -0.27
CA GLU A 159 4.77 -14.00 -1.60
C GLU A 159 3.24 -14.05 -1.51
N ALA A 160 2.57 -13.36 -2.44
CA ALA A 160 1.12 -13.33 -2.53
C ALA A 160 0.57 -14.58 -3.24
N ASP A 161 -0.56 -15.09 -2.78
CA ASP A 161 -1.35 -16.06 -3.55
C ASP A 161 -2.09 -15.35 -4.69
N LEU A 162 -1.57 -15.46 -5.92
CA LEU A 162 -2.18 -14.80 -7.08
C LEU A 162 -3.60 -15.29 -7.39
N ALA A 163 -3.99 -16.50 -6.99
CA ALA A 163 -5.35 -16.99 -7.19
C ALA A 163 -6.36 -16.24 -6.31
N HIS A 164 -5.94 -15.76 -5.14
CA HIS A 164 -6.75 -14.89 -4.29
C HIS A 164 -6.92 -13.47 -4.88
N TYR A 165 -6.03 -13.06 -5.78
CA TYR A 165 -5.99 -11.73 -6.38
C TYR A 165 -6.15 -11.79 -7.90
N PRO A 166 -7.35 -12.13 -8.41
CA PRO A 166 -7.57 -12.27 -9.84
C PRO A 166 -7.29 -10.95 -10.58
N PRO A 167 -6.78 -11.03 -11.83
CA PRO A 167 -6.53 -9.85 -12.63
C PRO A 167 -7.82 -9.05 -12.85
N PHE A 168 -7.67 -7.76 -13.16
CA PHE A 168 -8.78 -6.95 -13.61
C PHE A 168 -9.25 -7.43 -14.99
N ALA A 169 -10.57 -7.37 -15.23
CA ALA A 169 -11.12 -7.72 -16.53
C ALA A 169 -10.62 -6.73 -17.60
N HIS A 170 -10.47 -7.22 -18.82
CA HIS A 170 -10.02 -6.39 -19.94
C HIS A 170 -10.91 -5.14 -20.10
N GLY A 171 -10.29 -3.98 -20.28
CA GLY A 171 -10.98 -2.69 -20.43
C GLY A 171 -11.54 -2.08 -19.14
N THR A 172 -11.36 -2.71 -17.98
CA THR A 172 -11.80 -2.14 -16.69
C THR A 172 -10.72 -1.29 -16.04
N ALA A 173 -11.15 -0.21 -15.38
CA ALA A 173 -10.24 0.63 -14.60
C ALA A 173 -9.65 -0.16 -13.42
N MET A 174 -8.32 -0.14 -13.28
CA MET A 174 -7.61 -0.76 -12.15
C MET A 174 -7.76 0.11 -10.91
N ARG A 175 -8.86 -0.08 -10.19
CA ARG A 175 -9.16 0.61 -8.94
C ARG A 175 -9.85 -0.30 -7.93
N VAL A 176 -9.74 0.04 -6.66
CA VAL A 176 -10.44 -0.61 -5.55
C VAL A 176 -11.22 0.45 -4.78
N GLU A 177 -12.50 0.19 -4.52
CA GLU A 177 -13.34 1.05 -3.71
C GLU A 177 -13.49 0.43 -2.32
N VAL A 178 -13.26 1.24 -1.29
CA VAL A 178 -13.39 0.83 0.11
C VAL A 178 -14.52 1.63 0.74
N ARG A 179 -15.58 0.94 1.15
CA ARG A 179 -16.69 1.53 1.90
C ARG A 179 -16.76 0.92 3.29
N ARG A 180 -16.68 1.75 4.33
CA ARG A 180 -16.85 1.32 5.72
C ARG A 180 -18.35 1.14 6.00
N GLY A 181 -18.72 -0.01 6.56
CA GLY A 181 -20.08 -0.29 7.03
C GLY A 181 -20.52 0.66 8.14
N VAL A 182 -21.83 0.78 8.31
CA VAL A 182 -22.48 1.53 9.40
C VAL A 182 -22.18 0.87 10.74
#